data_AF-A0A2G1W7X9-F1
#
_entry.id   AF-A0A2G1W7X9-F1
#
_cell.length_a   1.000
_cell.length_b   1.000
_cell.length_c   1.000
_cell.angle_alpha   90.00
_cell.angle_beta   90.00
_cell.angle_gamma   90.00
#
_symmetry.space_group_name_H-M   'P 1'
#
loop_
_entity.id
_entity.type
_entity.pdbx_description
1 polymer ?
#
loop_
_entity_poly.entity_id
_entity_poly.type
_entity_poly.pdbx_seq_one_letter_code
_entity_poly.pdbx_strand_id
1 'polypeptide(L)'
;MQKDTKREDNADSSTTYQGWENYATWCVEVWLTNDSGSYHYWRDRTRSTVRGAWSMDNVISGLWTESEAARISLAEQLKEATHDESPLQEASVYTDLLGSALDDVNWSQIAASFIENFCD
;
A
#
# COMPACT_ATOMS: atom_id res chain seq x y z
N MET A 1 33.38 -31.95 28.39
CA MET A 1 32.65 -32.47 27.22
C MET A 1 31.33 -31.72 27.16
N GLN A 2 31.36 -30.56 26.50
CA GLN A 2 30.18 -29.70 26.35
C GLN A 2 29.24 -30.37 25.35
N LYS A 3 27.95 -30.42 25.67
CA LYS A 3 26.92 -30.85 24.72
C LYS A 3 26.59 -29.65 23.85
N ASP A 4 26.96 -29.75 22.58
CA ASP A 4 26.55 -28.83 21.53
C ASP A 4 25.02 -28.86 21.38
N THR A 5 24.34 -27.95 22.05
CA THR A 5 22.96 -27.62 21.72
C THR A 5 23.01 -26.70 20.49
N LYS A 6 22.83 -27.29 19.31
CA LYS A 6 22.46 -26.56 18.09
C LYS A 6 21.26 -25.67 18.43
N ARG A 7 21.45 -24.36 18.41
CA ARG A 7 20.36 -23.41 18.23
C ARG A 7 19.93 -23.55 16.78
N GLU A 8 18.80 -24.20 16.56
CA GLU A 8 18.06 -24.08 15.32
C GLU A 8 17.43 -22.69 15.32
N ASP A 9 18.14 -21.74 14.72
CA ASP A 9 17.60 -20.43 14.39
C ASP A 9 16.55 -20.64 13.30
N ASN A 10 15.30 -20.82 13.74
CA ASN A 10 14.13 -20.92 12.88
C ASN A 10 13.81 -19.51 12.33
N ALA A 11 14.58 -19.10 11.33
CA ALA A 11 14.41 -17.86 10.59
C ALA A 11 13.26 -18.02 9.57
N ASP A 12 12.03 -18.17 10.05
CA ASP A 12 10.85 -18.18 9.17
C ASP A 12 9.58 -17.73 9.90
N SER A 13 9.53 -16.43 10.20
CA SER A 13 8.25 -15.75 10.36
C SER A 13 8.40 -14.36 9.78
N SER A 14 8.03 -14.18 8.51
CA SER A 14 7.66 -12.85 8.03
C SER A 14 6.53 -12.36 8.93
N THR A 15 6.85 -11.52 9.91
CA THR A 15 5.90 -11.08 10.94
C THR A 15 4.92 -10.09 10.34
N THR A 16 3.98 -10.57 9.53
CA THR A 16 2.90 -9.76 8.99
C THR A 16 2.04 -9.25 10.14
N TYR A 17 1.64 -7.99 10.10
CA TYR A 17 0.73 -7.41 11.07
C TYR A 17 -0.72 -7.55 10.56
N GLN A 18 -1.49 -8.46 11.16
CA GLN A 18 -2.87 -8.73 10.76
C GLN A 18 -3.02 -9.06 9.25
N GLY A 19 -2.05 -9.77 8.67
CA GLY A 19 -2.04 -10.10 7.24
C GLY A 19 -1.41 -9.05 6.33
N TRP A 20 -1.08 -7.87 6.86
CA TRP A 20 -0.37 -6.80 6.13
C TRP A 20 1.13 -6.85 6.40
N GLU A 21 1.93 -6.27 5.51
CA GLU A 21 3.39 -6.30 5.63
C GLU A 21 3.88 -5.68 6.95
N ASN A 22 3.26 -4.58 7.37
CA ASN A 22 3.62 -3.87 8.60
C ASN A 22 2.40 -3.14 9.20
N TYR A 23 2.59 -2.59 10.41
CA TYR A 23 1.54 -1.86 11.12
C TYR A 23 1.04 -0.62 10.37
N ALA A 24 1.94 0.15 9.77
CA ALA A 24 1.58 1.38 9.05
C ALA A 24 0.65 1.05 7.86
N THR A 25 0.98 0.00 7.11
CA THR A 25 0.19 -0.48 5.98
C THR A 25 -1.21 -0.90 6.41
N TRP A 26 -1.33 -1.71 7.47
CA TRP A 26 -2.62 -2.07 8.04
C TRP A 26 -3.42 -0.84 8.51
N CYS A 27 -2.77 0.08 9.22
CA CYS A 27 -3.43 1.26 9.79
C CYS A 27 -4.05 2.14 8.68
N VAL A 28 -3.30 2.35 7.59
CA VAL A 28 -3.79 3.12 6.44
C VAL A 28 -4.92 2.40 5.72
N GLU A 29 -4.81 1.08 5.48
CA GLU A 29 -5.91 0.34 4.85
C GLU A 29 -7.20 0.45 5.67
N VAL A 30 -7.12 0.20 6.97
CA VAL A 30 -8.25 0.31 7.89
C VAL A 30 -8.88 1.69 7.84
N TRP A 31 -8.08 2.76 7.72
CA TRP A 31 -8.63 4.12 7.57
C TRP A 31 -9.37 4.31 6.24
N LEU A 32 -8.81 3.82 5.15
CA LEU A 32 -9.38 3.96 3.81
C LEU A 32 -10.67 3.13 3.62
N THR A 33 -10.81 2.01 4.34
CA THR A 33 -11.93 1.08 4.16
C THR A 33 -13.04 1.24 5.21
N ASN A 34 -12.76 1.81 6.38
CA ASN A 34 -13.76 1.98 7.43
C ASN A 34 -14.76 3.13 7.20
N ASP A 35 -14.35 4.20 6.53
CA ASP A 35 -15.27 5.28 6.17
C ASP A 35 -15.97 4.98 4.84
N SER A 36 -17.29 4.90 4.85
CA SER A 36 -18.08 4.56 3.65
C SER A 36 -17.86 5.54 2.48
N GLY A 37 -17.60 6.81 2.75
CA GLY A 37 -17.32 7.81 1.71
C GLY A 37 -15.98 7.54 1.03
N SER A 38 -14.94 7.39 1.83
CA SER A 38 -13.58 7.06 1.39
C SER A 38 -13.54 5.73 0.63
N TYR A 39 -14.20 4.70 1.15
CA TYR A 39 -14.28 3.39 0.50
C TYR A 39 -14.93 3.45 -0.88
N HIS A 40 -16.09 4.10 -1.00
CA HIS A 40 -16.78 4.21 -2.30
C HIS A 40 -15.98 5.03 -3.31
N TYR A 41 -15.36 6.13 -2.86
CA TYR A 41 -14.48 6.94 -3.68
C TYR A 41 -13.33 6.10 -4.25
N TRP A 42 -12.60 5.38 -3.40
CA TRP A 42 -11.46 4.58 -3.82
C TRP A 42 -11.86 3.39 -4.68
N ARG A 43 -13.05 2.80 -4.48
CA ARG A 43 -13.58 1.74 -5.36
C ARG A 43 -13.89 2.25 -6.76
N ASP A 44 -14.50 3.42 -6.89
CA ASP A 44 -14.77 4.03 -8.21
C ASP A 44 -13.47 4.46 -8.90
N ARG A 45 -12.50 4.96 -8.13
CA ARG A 45 -11.16 5.29 -8.62
C ARG A 45 -10.40 4.07 -9.10
N THR A 46 -10.46 2.97 -8.35
CA THR A 46 -9.88 1.67 -8.73
C THR A 46 -10.44 1.20 -10.06
N ARG A 47 -11.76 1.23 -10.23
CA ARG A 47 -12.43 0.84 -11.49
C ARG A 47 -11.97 1.68 -12.68
N SER A 48 -11.85 2.98 -12.48
CA SER A 48 -11.38 3.91 -13.53
C SER A 48 -9.92 3.63 -13.91
N THR A 49 -9.07 3.38 -12.91
CA THR A 49 -7.64 3.10 -13.09
C THR A 49 -7.43 1.78 -13.83
N VAL A 50 -8.09 0.70 -13.42
CA VAL A 50 -8.01 -0.60 -14.09
C VAL A 50 -8.48 -0.52 -15.55
N ARG A 51 -9.61 0.16 -15.81
CA ARG A 51 -10.15 0.32 -17.18
C ARG A 51 -9.28 1.19 -18.09
N GLY A 52 -8.48 2.09 -17.52
CA GLY A 52 -7.59 2.99 -18.26
C GLY A 52 -6.15 2.46 -18.40
N ALA A 53 -5.81 1.36 -17.73
CA ALA A 53 -4.43 0.88 -17.65
C ALA A 53 -3.84 0.53 -19.01
N TRP A 54 -4.64 -0.09 -19.90
CA TRP A 54 -4.22 -0.47 -21.25
C TRP A 54 -3.71 0.70 -22.11
N SER A 55 -4.14 1.93 -21.82
CA SER A 55 -3.75 3.13 -22.56
C SER A 55 -2.63 3.95 -21.90
N MET A 56 -2.03 3.46 -20.82
CA MET A 56 -0.92 4.16 -20.17
C MET A 56 0.39 3.97 -20.95
N ASP A 57 1.24 5.00 -21.00
CA ASP A 57 2.47 5.00 -21.82
C ASP A 57 3.43 3.86 -21.47
N ASN A 58 3.53 3.49 -20.19
CA ASN A 58 4.30 2.35 -19.69
C ASN A 58 3.78 0.99 -20.18
N VAL A 59 2.47 0.84 -20.40
CA VAL A 59 1.86 -0.35 -20.99
C VAL A 59 2.06 -0.36 -22.49
N ILE A 60 1.82 0.78 -23.16
CA ILE A 60 2.01 0.93 -24.62
C ILE A 60 3.47 0.66 -25.01
N SER A 61 4.43 1.12 -24.22
CA SER A 61 5.86 0.86 -24.43
C SER A 61 6.30 -0.55 -24.04
N GLY A 62 5.42 -1.37 -23.48
CA GLY A 62 5.72 -2.74 -23.05
C GLY A 62 6.59 -2.83 -21.81
N LEU A 63 6.73 -1.75 -21.04
CA LEU A 63 7.50 -1.74 -19.79
C LEU A 63 6.77 -2.49 -18.68
N TRP A 64 5.44 -2.31 -18.59
CA TRP A 64 4.58 -2.94 -17.57
C TRP A 64 3.38 -3.63 -18.21
N THR A 65 2.85 -4.64 -17.52
CA THR A 65 1.51 -5.19 -17.80
C THR A 65 0.41 -4.20 -17.37
N GLU A 66 -0.81 -4.38 -17.88
CA GLU A 66 -1.99 -3.59 -17.46
C GLU A 66 -2.21 -3.69 -15.95
N SER A 67 -2.04 -4.88 -15.36
CA SER A 67 -2.21 -5.10 -13.92
C SER A 67 -1.16 -4.36 -13.10
N GLU A 68 0.11 -4.42 -13.50
CA GLU A 68 1.18 -3.69 -12.82
C GLU A 68 0.98 -2.18 -12.92
N ALA A 69 0.63 -1.68 -14.11
CA ALA A 69 0.37 -0.26 -14.32
C ALA A 69 -0.82 0.23 -13.50
N ALA A 70 -1.92 -0.54 -13.45
CA ALA A 70 -3.07 -0.21 -12.62
C ALA A 70 -2.70 -0.16 -11.12
N ARG A 71 -1.96 -1.17 -10.64
CA ARG A 71 -1.54 -1.26 -9.23
C ARG A 71 -0.63 -0.11 -8.84
N ILE A 72 0.41 0.17 -9.64
CA ILE A 72 1.36 1.25 -9.36
C ILE A 72 0.64 2.60 -9.44
N SER A 73 -0.17 2.82 -10.48
CA SER A 73 -0.93 4.06 -10.63
C SER A 73 -1.89 4.30 -9.46
N LEU A 74 -2.58 3.26 -8.99
CA LEU A 74 -3.47 3.39 -7.83
C LEU A 74 -2.69 3.62 -6.53
N ALA A 75 -1.55 2.95 -6.35
CA ALA A 75 -0.68 3.13 -5.19
C ALA A 75 -0.18 4.58 -5.06
N GLU A 76 0.28 5.18 -6.16
CA GLU A 76 0.69 6.59 -6.16
C GLU A 76 -0.47 7.51 -5.82
N GLN A 77 -1.66 7.29 -6.39
CA GLN A 77 -2.84 8.09 -6.08
C GLN A 77 -3.25 8.01 -4.60
N LEU A 78 -3.20 6.82 -4.00
CA LEU A 78 -3.47 6.62 -2.57
C LEU A 78 -2.46 7.37 -1.71
N LYS A 79 -1.19 7.30 -2.07
CA LYS A 79 -0.10 7.99 -1.38
C LYS A 79 -0.27 9.52 -1.46
N GLU A 80 -0.48 10.04 -2.66
CA GLU A 80 -0.66 11.47 -2.94
C GLU A 80 -1.86 12.01 -2.16
N ALA A 81 -3.03 11.37 -2.27
CA ALA A 81 -4.23 11.82 -1.57
C ALA A 81 -4.04 11.82 -0.04
N THR A 82 -3.38 10.81 0.51
CA THR A 82 -3.08 10.76 1.96
C THR A 82 -2.15 11.91 2.37
N HIS A 83 -1.15 12.21 1.55
CA HIS A 83 -0.20 13.29 1.82
C HIS A 83 -0.86 14.68 1.70
N ASP A 84 -1.72 14.87 0.70
CA ASP A 84 -2.44 16.13 0.45
C ASP A 84 -3.46 16.45 1.55
N GLU A 85 -4.04 15.42 2.19
CA GLU A 85 -4.96 15.57 3.32
C GLU A 85 -4.24 15.76 4.67
N SER A 86 -2.90 15.76 4.70
CA SER A 86 -2.13 15.92 5.93
C SER A 86 -2.45 17.25 6.61
N PRO A 87 -2.88 17.24 7.90
CA PRO A 87 -3.14 18.46 8.65
C PRO A 87 -1.86 19.15 9.12
N LEU A 88 -0.70 18.50 8.99
CA LEU A 88 0.58 19.03 9.43
C LEU A 88 1.26 19.79 8.28
N GLN A 89 1.40 21.11 8.43
CA GLN A 89 1.99 21.98 7.39
C GLN A 89 3.38 22.51 7.74
N GLU A 90 3.77 22.48 9.01
CA GLU A 90 5.05 23.02 9.48
C GLU A 90 6.05 21.92 9.82
N ALA A 91 7.30 22.11 9.41
CA ALA A 91 8.39 21.20 9.72
C ALA A 91 8.61 21.09 11.24
N SER A 92 8.52 19.87 11.75
CA SER A 92 8.66 19.52 13.16
C SER A 92 9.05 18.05 13.33
N VAL A 93 9.45 17.66 14.55
CA VAL A 93 9.65 16.23 14.88
C VAL A 93 8.40 15.40 14.58
N TYR A 94 7.20 15.96 14.69
CA TYR A 94 5.96 15.23 14.37
C TYR A 94 5.80 15.00 12.87
N THR A 95 6.10 16.00 12.01
CA THR A 95 6.05 15.81 10.55
C THR A 95 7.11 14.82 10.09
N ASP A 96 8.30 14.87 10.67
CA ASP A 96 9.40 13.99 10.28
C ASP A 96 9.10 12.53 10.67
N LEU A 97 8.62 12.30 11.89
CA LEU A 97 8.25 10.96 12.36
C LEU A 97 7.03 10.41 11.62
N LEU A 98 5.98 11.22 11.41
CA LEU A 98 4.79 10.77 10.69
C LEU A 98 5.09 10.54 9.21
N GLY A 99 5.87 11.43 8.59
CA GLY A 99 6.32 11.27 7.20
C GLY A 99 7.12 9.99 7.02
N SER A 100 8.08 9.71 7.92
CA SER A 100 8.82 8.44 7.91
C SER A 100 7.90 7.23 8.05
N ALA A 101 6.88 7.29 8.91
CA ALA A 101 5.94 6.19 9.06
C ALA A 101 5.05 5.98 7.81
N LEU A 102 4.70 7.07 7.10
CA LEU A 102 3.97 7.02 5.83
C LEU A 102 4.84 6.52 4.66
N ASP A 103 6.15 6.77 4.71
CA ASP A 103 7.10 6.21 3.73
C ASP A 103 7.27 4.69 3.88
N ASP A 104 7.08 4.16 5.09
CA ASP A 104 7.09 2.70 5.36
C ASP A 104 5.79 1.98 4.94
N VAL A 105 4.75 2.71 4.53
CA VAL A 105 3.49 2.11 4.07
C VAL A 105 3.71 1.42 2.72
N ASN A 106 3.32 0.16 2.62
CA ASN A 106 3.26 -0.53 1.34
C ASN A 106 1.98 -0.17 0.57
N TRP A 107 2.02 0.99 -0.08
CA TRP A 107 0.94 1.49 -0.94
C TRP A 107 0.55 0.53 -2.06
N SER A 108 1.51 -0.24 -2.58
CA SER A 108 1.26 -1.25 -3.61
C SER A 108 0.45 -2.43 -3.09
N GLN A 109 0.64 -2.83 -1.83
CA GLN A 109 -0.15 -3.89 -1.20
C GLN A 109 -1.59 -3.44 -1.00
N ILE A 110 -1.80 -2.19 -0.54
CA ILE A 110 -3.13 -1.61 -0.37
C ILE A 110 -3.84 -1.52 -1.73
N ALA A 111 -3.17 -0.99 -2.76
CA ALA A 111 -3.71 -0.92 -4.12
C ALA A 111 -4.10 -2.31 -4.67
N ALA A 112 -3.28 -3.33 -4.43
CA ALA A 112 -3.59 -4.70 -4.82
C ALA A 112 -4.89 -5.20 -4.16
N SER A 113 -5.07 -4.97 -2.86
CA SER A 113 -6.30 -5.35 -2.15
C SER A 113 -7.54 -4.69 -2.73
N PHE A 114 -7.48 -3.40 -3.08
CA PHE A 114 -8.61 -2.73 -3.75
C PHE A 114 -8.93 -3.33 -5.13
N ILE A 115 -7.91 -3.71 -5.90
CA ILE A 115 -8.08 -4.31 -7.23
C ILE A 115 -8.66 -5.73 -7.11
N GLU A 116 -8.17 -6.53 -6.17
CA GLU A 116 -8.69 -7.88 -5.89
C GLU A 116 -10.18 -7.82 -5.53
N ASN A 117 -10.55 -6.96 -4.57
CA ASN A 117 -11.95 -6.73 -4.16
C ASN A 117 -12.85 -6.15 -5.28
N PHE A 118 -12.27 -5.66 -6.37
CA PHE A 118 -13.02 -5.21 -7.55
C PHE A 118 -13.24 -6.33 -8.57
N CYS A 119 -12.30 -7.27 -8.68
CA CYS A 119 -12.34 -8.38 -9.63
C CYS A 119 -13.16 -9.58 -9.15
N ASP A 120 -13.44 -9.69 -7.85
CA ASP A 120 -14.38 -10.63 -7.23
C ASP A 120 -15.86 -10.20 -7.39
#